data_AF-A0A2G6D1H5-F1
#
_entry.id   AF-A0A2G6D1H5-F1
#
_cell.length_a   1.000
_cell.length_b   1.000
_cell.length_c   1.000
_cell.angle_alpha   90.00
_cell.angle_beta   90.00
_cell.angle_gamma   90.00
#
_symmetry.space_group_name_H-M   'P 1'
#
loop_
_entity.id
_entity.type
_entity.pdbx_description
1 polymer ?
#
loop_
_entity_poly.entity_id
_entity_poly.type
_entity_poly.pdbx_seq_one_letter_code
_entity_poly.pdbx_strand_id
1 'polypeptide(L)' 'MTTLESQKLRLEKEMNDALEQIRWIKRQPSPDFNILNYYSDLVVRNRHLLEILDSNLFGREKSQQAK' A
#
# COMPACT_ATOMS: atom_id res chain seq x y z
N MET A 1 13.35 1.43 13.79
CA MET A 1 13.15 1.13 12.37
C MET A 1 13.61 -0.29 12.09
N THR A 2 12.70 -1.24 12.26
CA THR A 2 12.90 -2.62 11.81
C THR A 2 12.79 -2.69 10.29
N THR A 3 13.33 -3.74 9.67
CA THR A 3 13.17 -3.97 8.22
C THR A 3 11.69 -3.99 7.80
N LEU A 4 10.81 -4.46 8.68
CA LEU A 4 9.38 -4.54 8.43
C LEU A 4 8.70 -3.16 8.49
N GLU A 5 9.08 -2.31 9.45
CA GLU A 5 8.64 -0.91 9.53
C GLU A 5 9.07 -0.12 8.28
N SER A 6 10.30 -0.32 7.80
CA SER A 6 10.77 0.31 6.56
C SER A 6 10.01 -0.17 5.33
N GLN A 7 9.61 -1.45 5.28
CA GLN A 7 8.78 -1.98 4.20
C GLN A 7 7.36 -1.40 4.24
N LYS A 8 6.78 -1.27 5.43
CA LYS A 8 5.47 -0.61 5.63
C LYS A 8 5.48 0.82 5.09
N LEU A 9 6.46 1.62 5.53
CA LEU A 9 6.60 3.01 5.09
C LEU A 9 6.83 3.14 3.58
N ARG A 10 7.56 2.19 2.97
CA ARG A 10 7.74 2.17 1.51
C ARG A 10 6.41 1.91 0.79
N LEU A 11 5.63 0.93 1.24
CA LEU A 11 4.33 0.61 0.66
C LEU A 11 3.33 1.77 0.80
N GLU A 12 3.31 2.42 1.95
CA GLU A 12 2.49 3.62 2.20
C GLU A 12 2.87 4.77 1.27
N LYS A 13 4.18 5.00 1.08
CA LYS A 13 4.66 6.02 0.14
C LYS A 13 4.24 5.69 -1.30
N GLU A 14 4.48 4.46 -1.76
CA GLU A 14 4.08 4.03 -3.10
C GLU A 14 2.57 4.18 -3.35
N MET A 15 1.74 3.90 -2.35
CA MET A 15 0.29 4.12 -2.43
C MET A 15 -0.06 5.61 -2.55
N ASN A 16 0.56 6.46 -1.75
CA ASN A 16 0.32 7.90 -1.80
C ASN A 16 0.70 8.49 -3.16
N ASP A 17 1.87 8.10 -3.68
CA ASP A 17 2.35 8.51 -5.00
C ASP A 17 1.37 8.03 -6.09
N ALA A 18 0.88 6.79 -6.03
CA ALA A 18 -0.09 6.27 -6.99
C ALA A 18 -1.47 6.98 -6.90
N LEU A 19 -1.93 7.32 -5.69
CA LEU A 19 -3.16 8.10 -5.50
C LEU A 19 -3.03 9.51 -6.09
N GLU A 20 -1.84 10.12 -6.00
CA GLU A 20 -1.56 11.39 -6.66
C GLU A 20 -1.62 11.27 -8.18
N GLN A 21 -1.02 10.24 -8.76
CA GLN A 21 -1.09 9.99 -10.20
C GLN A 21 -2.52 9.76 -10.68
N ILE A 22 -3.31 8.97 -9.95
CA ILE A 22 -4.73 8.77 -10.23
C ILE A 22 -5.48 10.11 -10.25
N ARG A 23 -5.26 10.97 -9.25
CA ARG A 23 -5.89 12.31 -9.19
C ARG A 23 -5.49 13.15 -10.39
N TRP A 24 -4.23 13.10 -10.81
CA TRP A 24 -3.73 13.84 -11.96
C TRP A 24 -4.34 13.35 -13.27
N ILE A 25 -4.33 12.04 -13.51
CA ILE A 25 -4.87 11.40 -14.73
C ILE A 25 -6.37 11.70 -14.87
N LYS A 26 -7.13 11.62 -13.78
CA LYS A 26 -8.57 11.92 -13.77
C LYS A 26 -8.92 13.37 -14.11
N ARG A 27 -7.97 14.30 -13.99
CA ARG A 27 -8.16 15.73 -14.36
C ARG A 27 -7.84 16.01 -15.81
N GLN A 28 -7.23 15.07 -16.53
CA GLN A 28 -6.90 15.25 -17.94
C GLN A 28 -8.19 15.23 -18.78
N PRO A 29 -8.25 16.02 -19.87
CA PRO A 29 -9.41 16.06 -20.76
C PRO A 29 -9.63 14.73 -21.51
N SER A 30 -8.59 13.91 -21.65
CA SER A 30 -8.66 12.54 -22.19
C SER A 30 -7.78 11.62 -21.33
N PRO A 31 -8.31 11.09 -20.20
CA PRO A 31 -7.55 10.24 -19.30
C PRO A 31 -7.08 8.95 -19.99
N ASP A 32 -5.82 8.58 -19.80
CA ASP A 32 -5.34 7.25 -20.18
C ASP A 32 -5.82 6.22 -19.16
N PHE A 33 -6.82 5.42 -19.57
CA PHE A 33 -7.41 4.39 -18.72
C PHE A 33 -6.45 3.22 -18.43
N ASN A 34 -5.48 2.93 -19.29
CA ASN A 34 -4.50 1.88 -19.01
C ASN A 34 -3.61 2.27 -17.83
N ILE A 35 -3.15 3.53 -17.84
CA ILE A 35 -2.34 4.08 -16.75
C ILE A 35 -3.18 4.22 -15.48
N LEU A 36 -4.45 4.64 -15.60
CA LEU A 36 -5.38 4.71 -14.47
C LEU A 36 -5.59 3.35 -13.81
N ASN A 37 -5.80 2.30 -14.61
CA ASN A 37 -5.98 0.94 -14.13
C ASN A 37 -4.71 0.44 -13.42
N TYR A 38 -3.55 0.65 -14.03
CA TYR A 38 -2.26 0.30 -13.42
C TYR A 38 -2.09 0.88 -12.01
N TYR A 39 -2.34 2.18 -11.84
CA TYR A 39 -2.21 2.80 -10.51
C TYR A 39 -3.31 2.35 -9.54
N SER A 40 -4.52 2.07 -10.04
CA SER A 40 -5.60 1.54 -9.22
C SER A 40 -5.26 0.15 -8.67
N ASP A 41 -4.73 -0.73 -9.52
CA ASP A 41 -4.27 -2.07 -9.15
C ASP A 41 -3.10 -2.01 -8.16
N LEU A 42 -2.18 -1.06 -8.36
CA LEU A 42 -1.07 -0.83 -7.44
C LEU A 42 -1.56 -0.47 -6.04
N VAL A 43 -2.52 0.45 -5.93
CA VAL A 43 -3.12 0.86 -4.65
C VAL A 43 -3.78 -0.33 -3.96
N VAL A 44 -4.56 -1.14 -4.69
CA VAL A 44 -5.22 -2.34 -4.14
C VAL A 44 -4.20 -3.34 -3.64
N ARG A 45 -3.17 -3.66 -4.45
CA ARG A 45 -2.12 -4.60 -4.08
C ARG A 45 -1.35 -4.14 -2.84
N ASN A 46 -0.91 -2.89 -2.80
CA ASN A 46 -0.12 -2.38 -1.69
C ASN A 46 -0.94 -2.28 -0.41
N ARG A 47 -2.24 -1.96 -0.49
CA ARG A 47 -3.16 -2.02 0.65
C ARG A 47 -3.25 -3.44 1.21
N HIS A 48 -3.41 -4.44 0.35
CA HIS A 48 -3.46 -5.83 0.77
C HIS A 48 -2.17 -6.28 1.46
N LEU A 49 -1.01 -5.87 0.94
CA LEU A 49 0.28 -6.15 1.58
C LEU A 49 0.41 -5.50 2.95
N LEU A 50 -0.09 -4.26 3.13
CA LEU A 50 -0.13 -3.59 4.43
C LEU A 50 -1.01 -4.35 5.43
N GLU A 51 -2.19 -4.80 5.01
CA GLU A 51 -3.09 -5.60 5.86
C GLU A 51 -2.43 -6.91 6.31
N ILE A 52 -1.68 -7.57 5.42
CA ILE A 52 -0.90 -8.77 5.76
C ILE A 52 0.23 -8.44 6.72
N LEU A 53 0.98 -7.37 6.48
CA LEU A 53 2.09 -6.95 7.36
C LEU A 53 1.58 -6.62 8.76
N ASP A 54 0.49 -5.88 8.85
CA ASP A 54 -0.15 -5.53 10.13
C ASP A 54 -0.67 -6.79 10.84
N SER A 55 -1.31 -7.72 10.11
CA SER A 55 -1.76 -8.99 10.67
C SER A 55 -0.60 -9.84 11.24
N ASN A 56 0.57 -9.80 10.61
CA ASN A 56 1.77 -10.50 11.07
C ASN A 56 2.48 -9.78 12.24
N LEU A 57 2.38 -8.44 12.29
CA LEU A 57 2.90 -7.63 13.40
C LEU A 57 2.07 -7.85 14.68
N PHE A 58 0.74 -7.74 14.60
CA PHE A 58 -0.16 -7.93 15.75
C PHE A 58 -0.42 -9.41 16.10
N GLY A 59 -0.21 -10.33 15.14
CA GLY A 59 -0.33 -11.76 15.38
C GLY A 59 0.82 -12.34 16.23
N ARG A 60 2.02 -11.74 16.17
CA ARG A 60 3.19 -12.21 16.93
C ARG A 60 3.18 -11.79 18.41
N GLU A 61 2.57 -10.66 18.75
CA GLU A 61 2.49 -10.20 20.16
C GLU A 61 1.68 -11.15 21.05
N LYS A 62 0.65 -11.81 20.51
CA LYS A 62 -0.15 -12.80 21.26
C LYS A 62 0.57 -14.12 21.53
N SER A 63 1.66 -14.41 20.82
CA SER A 63 2.37 -15.69 20.94
C SER A 63 3.53 -15.64 21.97
N GLN A 64 3.85 -14.46 22.52
CA GLN A 64 4.94 -14.29 23.50
C GLN A 64 4.46 -14.09 24.94
N GLN A 65 3.16 -13.95 25.20
CA GLN A 65 2.59 -13.88 26.56
C GLN A 65 2.05 -15.22 27.08
N ALA A 66 2.23 -16.31 26.32
CA ALA A 66 1.85 -17.66 26.71
C ALA A 66 3.10 -18.55 26.89
N LYS A 67 4.00 -18.17 27.81
CA LYS A 67 5.00 -19.07 28.41
C LYS A 67 5.28 -18.64 29.84
#